data_AF-A0A6U4RLC7-F1
#
_entry.id   AF-A0A6U4RLC7-F1
#
_cell.length_a   1.000
_cell.length_b   1.000
_cell.length_c   1.000
_cell.angle_alpha   90.00
_cell.angle_beta   90.00
_cell.angle_gamma   90.00
#
_symmetry.space_group_name_H-M   'P 1'
#
loop_
_entity.id
_entity.type
_entity.pdbx_description
1 polymer ?
#
loop_
_entity_poly.entity_id
_entity_poly.type
_entity_poly.pdbx_seq_one_letter_code
_entity_poly.pdbx_strand_id
1 'polypeptide(L)'
;EQAAKGDRSSLHLIIFHEFDAFCRHRGAVNQLLSEVDGVNRLDNVLVIGVTDRKDLLEGTLLRPGRFEVHIEIGLPDKEGRLEILRIHTKGMADTNGLADDVDLGVVAEHTSNYSPAELQGLVRLAQSHAFSRHDGSPNPTEMHVTNMGDLLKALDEAKPARGSS
;
A
#
# COMPACT_ATOMS: atom_id res chain seq x y z
N GLU A 1 11.78 25.84 18.51
CA GLU A 1 12.70 25.91 17.35
C GLU A 1 12.16 26.81 16.23
N GLN A 2 10.89 26.64 15.85
CA GLN A 2 10.20 27.46 14.85
C GLN A 2 10.23 28.97 15.19
N ALA A 3 9.96 29.34 16.44
CA ALA A 3 10.06 30.73 16.93
C ALA A 3 11.47 31.35 16.84
N ALA A 4 12.53 30.54 16.70
CA ALA A 4 13.91 31.01 16.64
C ALA A 4 14.48 31.01 15.21
N LYS A 5 13.89 30.24 14.27
CA LYS A 5 14.42 30.03 12.91
C LYS A 5 13.50 30.53 11.79
N GLY A 6 12.24 30.87 12.07
CA GLY A 6 11.27 31.34 11.06
C GLY A 6 11.15 30.35 9.89
N ASP A 7 11.18 30.85 8.65
CA ASP A 7 11.14 30.08 7.40
C ASP A 7 12.30 29.08 7.20
N ARG A 8 13.31 29.10 8.09
CA ARG A 8 14.44 28.14 8.10
C ARG A 8 14.23 26.98 9.06
N SER A 9 13.05 26.85 9.68
CA SER A 9 12.79 25.64 10.48
C SER A 9 12.60 24.44 9.55
N SER A 10 13.02 23.26 10.00
CA SER A 10 12.80 22.01 9.28
C SER A 10 11.31 21.82 8.99
N LEU A 11 11.00 21.23 7.83
CA LEU A 11 9.64 20.76 7.54
C LEU A 11 9.30 19.61 8.50
N HIS A 12 8.21 19.77 9.23
CA HIS A 12 7.67 18.76 10.14
C HIS A 12 6.49 18.07 9.47
N LEU A 13 6.53 16.74 9.34
CA LEU A 13 5.47 15.94 8.74
C LEU A 13 4.65 15.22 9.82
N ILE A 14 3.33 15.40 9.79
CA ILE A 14 2.38 14.69 10.66
C ILE A 14 1.49 13.81 9.77
N ILE A 15 1.45 12.51 10.04
CA ILE A 15 0.61 11.56 9.29
C ILE A 15 -0.42 10.94 10.24
N PHE A 16 -1.70 11.11 9.91
CA PHE A 16 -2.80 10.42 10.58
C PHE A 16 -3.25 9.26 9.72
N HIS A 17 -3.09 8.04 10.23
CA HIS A 17 -3.70 6.84 9.64
C HIS A 17 -5.13 6.69 10.19
N GLU A 18 -6.05 6.16 9.38
CA GLU A 18 -7.49 6.06 9.72
C GLU A 18 -8.06 7.39 10.22
N PHE A 19 -7.84 8.46 9.45
CA PHE A 19 -8.20 9.82 9.85
C PHE A 19 -9.69 9.98 10.18
N ASP A 20 -10.57 9.17 9.57
CA ASP A 20 -12.00 9.13 9.89
C ASP A 20 -12.27 8.66 11.34
N ALA A 21 -11.45 7.77 11.92
CA ALA A 21 -11.57 7.36 13.31
C ALA A 21 -11.19 8.49 14.27
N PHE A 22 -10.14 9.25 13.93
CA PHE A 22 -9.77 10.47 14.65
C PHE A 22 -10.92 11.49 14.61
N CYS A 23 -11.55 11.65 13.44
CA CYS A 23 -12.65 12.59 13.24
C CYS A 23 -13.90 12.32 14.09
N ARG A 24 -14.09 11.09 14.60
CA ARG A 24 -15.18 10.78 15.55
C ARG A 24 -15.04 11.52 16.87
N HIS A 25 -13.83 11.97 17.22
CA HIS A 25 -13.54 12.68 18.45
C HIS A 25 -13.54 14.19 18.22
N ARG A 26 -14.73 14.80 18.09
CA ARG A 26 -14.92 16.23 17.76
C ARG A 26 -14.07 17.20 18.59
N GLY A 27 -13.84 16.92 19.87
CA GLY A 27 -12.97 17.75 20.72
C GLY A 27 -11.52 17.79 20.26
N ALA A 28 -10.95 16.63 19.90
CA ALA A 28 -9.58 16.52 19.40
C ALA A 28 -9.43 17.15 18.00
N VAL A 29 -10.45 17.00 17.16
CA VAL A 29 -10.50 17.62 15.83
C VAL A 29 -10.49 19.14 15.93
N ASN A 30 -11.34 19.71 16.79
CA ASN A 30 -11.39 21.16 16.96
C ASN A 30 -10.08 21.73 17.50
N GLN A 31 -9.41 21.00 18.39
CA GLN A 31 -8.09 21.40 18.88
C GLN A 31 -7.04 21.34 17.78
N LEU A 32 -7.01 20.28 16.96
CA LEU A 32 -6.12 20.20 15.80
C LEU A 32 -6.37 21.36 14.84
N LEU A 33 -7.63 21.65 14.53
CA LEU A 33 -8.00 22.76 13.66
C LEU A 33 -7.62 24.12 14.24
N SER A 34 -7.69 24.34 15.56
CA SER A 34 -7.28 25.62 16.16
C SER A 34 -5.78 25.83 16.08
N GLU A 35 -4.98 24.75 16.10
CA GLU A 35 -3.53 24.84 15.89
C GLU A 35 -3.18 25.09 14.41
N VAL A 36 -3.94 24.52 13.48
CA VAL A 36 -3.76 24.72 12.03
C VAL A 36 -4.23 26.10 11.55
N ASP A 37 -5.40 26.55 12.03
CA ASP A 37 -6.02 27.83 11.67
C ASP A 37 -5.56 28.99 12.57
N GLY A 38 -4.83 28.69 13.65
CA GLY A 38 -4.51 29.60 14.74
C GLY A 38 -3.57 30.75 14.35
N VAL A 39 -3.45 31.71 15.26
CA VAL A 39 -2.61 32.92 15.12
C VAL A 39 -1.12 32.58 14.94
N ASN A 40 -0.69 31.41 15.43
CA ASN A 40 0.64 30.84 15.21
C ASN A 40 0.57 29.78 14.10
N ARG A 41 0.32 30.21 12.85
CA ARG A 41 0.38 29.29 11.72
C ARG A 41 1.70 28.53 11.73
N LEU A 42 1.60 27.21 11.68
CA LEU A 42 2.75 26.34 11.56
C LEU A 42 3.17 26.30 10.09
N ASP A 43 3.83 27.35 9.61
CA ASP A 43 4.20 27.51 8.20
C ASP A 43 5.10 26.37 7.66
N ASN A 44 5.72 25.61 8.57
CA ASN A 44 6.65 24.51 8.26
C ASN A 44 6.11 23.15 8.71
N VAL A 45 4.79 22.97 8.79
CA VAL A 45 4.15 21.69 9.10
C VAL A 45 3.29 21.22 7.92
N LEU A 46 3.54 19.99 7.45
CA LEU A 46 2.68 19.29 6.50
C LEU A 46 1.87 18.24 7.25
N VAL A 47 0.54 18.28 7.11
CA VAL A 47 -0.37 17.28 7.69
C VAL A 47 -0.97 16.43 6.59
N ILE A 48 -0.85 15.11 6.71
CA ILE A 48 -1.44 14.13 5.80
C ILE A 48 -2.44 13.28 6.58
N GLY A 49 -3.70 13.25 6.12
CA GLY A 49 -4.72 12.34 6.61
C GLY A 49 -4.98 11.22 5.61
N VAL A 50 -4.82 9.97 6.05
CA VAL A 50 -5.08 8.76 5.25
C VAL A 50 -6.37 8.12 5.76
N THR A 51 -7.32 7.81 4.87
CA THR A 51 -8.57 7.14 5.22
C THR A 51 -9.11 6.33 4.05
N ASP A 52 -9.74 5.20 4.35
CA ASP A 52 -10.52 4.41 3.38
C ASP A 52 -11.96 4.93 3.24
N ARG A 53 -12.37 5.87 4.09
CA ARG A 53 -13.75 6.34 4.26
C ARG A 53 -13.86 7.85 4.25
N LYS A 54 -13.61 8.46 3.09
CA LYS A 54 -13.76 9.90 2.88
C LYS A 54 -15.18 10.39 3.19
N ASP A 55 -16.20 9.54 3.00
CA ASP A 55 -17.60 9.80 3.30
C ASP A 55 -17.86 10.11 4.79
N LEU A 56 -16.98 9.66 5.69
CA LEU A 56 -17.09 9.93 7.13
C LEU A 56 -16.49 11.27 7.55
N LEU A 57 -15.72 11.95 6.70
CA LEU A 57 -15.06 13.19 7.05
C LEU A 57 -16.06 14.35 7.03
N GLU A 58 -16.04 15.18 8.07
CA GLU A 58 -16.87 16.39 8.10
C GLU A 58 -16.40 17.41 7.04
N GLY A 59 -17.35 17.97 6.29
CA GLY A 59 -17.03 18.93 5.20
C GLY A 59 -16.36 20.23 5.65
N THR A 60 -16.32 20.52 6.96
CA THR A 60 -15.55 21.64 7.52
C THR A 60 -14.04 21.39 7.47
N LEU A 61 -13.59 20.14 7.52
CA LEU A 61 -12.17 19.75 7.45
C LEU A 61 -11.59 19.92 6.04
N LEU A 62 -12.44 19.78 5.03
CA LEU A 62 -12.07 19.77 3.62
C LEU A 62 -12.08 21.17 2.98
N ARG A 63 -12.17 22.22 3.81
CA ARG A 63 -12.17 23.61 3.35
C ARG A 63 -10.75 24.06 3.00
N PRO A 64 -10.60 25.04 2.07
CA PRO A 64 -9.31 25.63 1.74
C PRO A 64 -8.55 26.08 3.00
N GLY A 65 -7.25 25.84 3.04
CA GLY A 65 -6.38 26.12 4.19
C GLY A 65 -6.34 25.04 5.29
N ARG A 66 -7.10 23.94 5.16
CA ARG A 66 -7.06 22.76 6.04
C ARG A 66 -6.62 21.53 5.25
N PHE A 67 -7.46 20.49 5.14
CA PHE A 67 -7.26 19.36 4.25
C PHE A 67 -7.77 19.70 2.85
N GLU A 68 -7.07 20.60 2.17
CA GLU A 68 -7.48 21.12 0.86
C GLU A 68 -7.17 20.15 -0.29
N VAL A 69 -5.98 19.53 -0.25
CA VAL A 69 -5.53 18.61 -1.29
C VAL A 69 -6.09 17.21 -1.02
N HIS A 70 -6.84 16.70 -2.00
CA HIS A 70 -7.41 15.36 -1.95
C HIS A 70 -6.79 14.49 -3.04
N ILE A 71 -6.15 13.40 -2.64
CA ILE A 71 -5.58 12.41 -3.56
C ILE A 71 -6.39 11.13 -3.39
N GLU A 72 -7.04 10.69 -4.47
CA GLU A 72 -7.73 9.42 -4.51
C GLU A 72 -6.77 8.34 -5.00
N ILE A 73 -6.61 7.27 -4.22
CA ILE A 73 -5.78 6.12 -4.57
C ILE A 73 -6.70 4.98 -4.98
N GLY A 74 -6.77 4.73 -6.29
CA GLY A 74 -7.54 3.64 -6.87
C GLY A 74 -6.78 2.31 -6.90
N LEU A 75 -7.41 1.30 -7.49
CA LEU A 75 -6.74 0.04 -7.82
C LEU A 75 -5.70 0.26 -8.92
N PRO A 76 -4.58 -0.48 -8.91
CA PRO A 76 -3.57 -0.38 -9.95
C PRO A 76 -4.10 -0.86 -11.30
N ASP A 77 -3.68 -0.16 -12.37
CA ASP A 77 -3.84 -0.62 -13.74
C ASP A 77 -2.89 -1.79 -14.06
N LYS A 78 -2.91 -2.31 -15.29
CA LYS A 78 -2.08 -3.46 -15.67
C LYS A 78 -0.58 -3.21 -15.42
N GLU A 79 -0.08 -2.04 -15.79
CA GLU A 79 1.33 -1.68 -15.62
C GLU A 79 1.68 -1.53 -14.13
N GLY A 80 0.81 -0.90 -13.34
CA GLY A 80 0.97 -0.81 -11.89
C GLY A 80 0.95 -2.18 -11.21
N ARG A 81 0.10 -3.12 -11.66
CA ARG A 81 0.11 -4.49 -11.16
C ARG A 81 1.41 -5.21 -11.51
N LEU A 82 1.91 -5.06 -12.73
CA LEU A 82 3.20 -5.60 -13.14
C LEU A 82 4.34 -5.04 -12.27
N GLU A 83 4.34 -3.75 -11.98
CA GLU A 83 5.33 -3.13 -11.10
C GLU A 83 5.26 -3.67 -9.67
N ILE A 84 4.04 -3.79 -9.11
CA ILE A 84 3.84 -4.39 -7.78
C ILE A 84 4.32 -5.84 -7.73
N LEU A 85 4.00 -6.64 -8.75
CA LEU A 85 4.49 -8.02 -8.88
C LEU A 85 6.01 -8.06 -8.95
N ARG A 86 6.65 -7.17 -9.71
CA ARG A 86 8.12 -7.04 -9.77
C ARG A 86 8.71 -6.70 -8.41
N ILE A 87 8.11 -5.77 -7.66
CA ILE A 87 8.56 -5.40 -6.31
C ILE A 87 8.51 -6.61 -5.38
N HIS A 88 7.42 -7.38 -5.41
CA HIS A 88 7.24 -8.54 -4.53
C HIS A 88 8.02 -9.78 -4.96
N THR A 89 8.49 -9.84 -6.21
CA THR A 89 9.30 -10.95 -6.74
C THR A 89 10.79 -10.64 -6.81
N LYS A 90 11.18 -9.36 -6.70
CA LYS A 90 12.58 -8.91 -6.77
C LYS A 90 13.51 -9.69 -5.84
N GLY A 91 13.15 -9.85 -4.58
CA GLY A 91 13.99 -10.59 -3.63
C GLY A 91 14.20 -12.05 -4.03
N MET A 92 13.22 -12.69 -4.68
CA MET A 92 13.38 -14.05 -5.21
C MET A 92 14.30 -14.05 -6.43
N ALA A 93 14.11 -13.12 -7.35
CA ALA A 93 14.95 -12.99 -8.54
C ALA A 93 16.42 -12.73 -8.16
N ASP A 94 16.67 -11.84 -7.20
CA ASP A 94 18.01 -11.49 -6.71
C ASP A 94 18.73 -12.68 -6.06
N THR A 95 17.99 -13.67 -5.55
CA THR A 95 18.53 -14.90 -4.96
C THR A 95 18.33 -16.13 -5.84
N ASN A 96 18.07 -16.00 -7.15
CA ASN A 96 17.76 -17.09 -8.07
C ASN A 96 16.57 -18.00 -7.66
N GLY A 97 15.73 -17.56 -6.73
CA GLY A 97 14.52 -18.26 -6.27
C GLY A 97 13.29 -18.06 -7.17
N LEU A 98 13.46 -17.43 -8.34
CA LEU A 98 12.44 -17.26 -9.37
C LEU A 98 12.93 -17.94 -10.65
N ALA A 99 12.12 -18.83 -11.22
CA ALA A 99 12.49 -19.55 -12.43
C ALA A 99 12.44 -18.65 -13.68
N ASP A 100 13.23 -19.00 -14.69
CA ASP A 100 13.29 -18.30 -15.98
C ASP A 100 11.98 -18.38 -16.78
N ASP A 101 11.08 -19.32 -16.44
CA ASP A 101 9.77 -19.48 -17.08
C ASP A 101 8.70 -18.51 -16.56
N VAL A 102 9.01 -17.73 -15.51
CA VAL A 102 8.06 -16.82 -14.89
C VAL A 102 7.83 -15.58 -15.75
N ASP A 103 6.62 -15.45 -16.27
CA ASP A 103 6.14 -14.23 -16.94
C ASP A 103 5.14 -13.47 -16.04
N LEU A 104 5.64 -12.44 -15.37
CA LEU A 104 4.81 -11.56 -14.54
C LEU A 104 3.83 -10.71 -15.35
N GLY A 105 4.06 -10.52 -16.65
CA GLY A 105 3.14 -9.85 -17.55
C GLY A 105 1.84 -10.63 -17.70
N VAL A 106 1.94 -11.95 -17.86
CA VAL A 106 0.78 -12.86 -17.88
C VAL A 106 0.04 -12.80 -16.54
N VAL A 107 0.75 -12.83 -15.41
CA VAL A 107 0.10 -12.70 -14.09
C VAL A 107 -0.61 -11.35 -13.94
N ALA A 108 -0.02 -10.26 -14.41
CA ALA A 108 -0.64 -8.93 -14.38
C ALA A 108 -1.93 -8.85 -15.23
N GLU A 109 -2.01 -9.57 -16.35
CA GLU A 109 -3.22 -9.68 -17.18
C GLU A 109 -4.36 -10.39 -16.45
N HIS A 110 -4.06 -11.46 -15.73
CA HIS A 110 -5.06 -12.26 -15.01
C HIS A 110 -5.47 -11.72 -13.63
N THR A 111 -4.80 -10.69 -13.13
CA THR A 111 -5.05 -10.09 -11.80
C THR A 111 -5.85 -8.80 -11.87
N SER A 112 -6.77 -8.69 -12.82
CA SER A 112 -7.63 -7.51 -12.93
C SER A 112 -8.44 -7.29 -11.64
N ASN A 113 -8.49 -6.04 -11.18
CA ASN A 113 -9.11 -5.61 -9.91
C ASN A 113 -8.41 -6.08 -8.62
N TYR A 114 -7.20 -6.65 -8.70
CA TYR A 114 -6.44 -6.98 -7.50
C TYR A 114 -5.85 -5.71 -6.88
N SER A 115 -6.00 -5.60 -5.56
CA SER A 115 -5.28 -4.64 -4.73
C SER A 115 -3.81 -5.03 -4.55
N PRO A 116 -2.94 -4.09 -4.16
CA PRO A 116 -1.53 -4.40 -3.89
C PRO A 116 -1.34 -5.53 -2.86
N ALA A 117 -2.19 -5.59 -1.83
CA ALA A 117 -2.15 -6.63 -0.81
C ALA A 117 -2.52 -8.01 -1.38
N GLU A 118 -3.46 -8.08 -2.32
CA GLU A 118 -3.84 -9.34 -2.98
C GLU A 118 -2.75 -9.83 -3.93
N LEU A 119 -2.09 -8.94 -4.67
CA LEU A 119 -0.93 -9.30 -5.48
C LEU A 119 0.22 -9.84 -4.62
N GLN A 120 0.48 -9.21 -3.48
CA GLN A 120 1.45 -9.73 -2.50
C GLN A 120 1.04 -11.11 -1.99
N GLY A 121 -0.25 -11.30 -1.67
CA GLY A 121 -0.80 -12.57 -1.21
C GLY A 121 -0.64 -13.68 -2.26
N LEU A 122 -0.90 -13.38 -3.53
CA LEU A 122 -0.73 -14.29 -4.65
C LEU A 122 0.73 -14.76 -4.78
N VAL A 123 1.69 -13.83 -4.70
CA VAL A 123 3.13 -14.19 -4.75
C VAL A 123 3.51 -15.08 -3.57
N ARG A 124 3.02 -14.78 -2.36
CA ARG A 124 3.26 -15.62 -1.17
C ARG A 124 2.64 -17.02 -1.29
N LEU A 125 1.44 -17.11 -1.89
CA LEU A 125 0.78 -18.39 -2.13
C LEU A 125 1.57 -19.24 -3.15
N ALA A 126 2.06 -18.62 -4.22
CA ALA A 126 2.94 -19.28 -5.18
C ALA A 126 4.23 -19.80 -4.53
N GLN A 127 4.87 -18.99 -3.67
CA GLN A 127 6.01 -19.45 -2.88
C GLN A 127 5.66 -20.68 -2.03
N SER A 128 4.51 -20.65 -1.34
CA SER A 128 4.02 -21.79 -0.55
C SER A 128 3.86 -23.06 -1.39
N HIS A 129 3.31 -22.95 -2.60
CA HIS A 129 3.23 -24.09 -3.53
C HIS A 129 4.61 -24.60 -3.94
N ALA A 130 5.57 -23.71 -4.19
CA ALA A 130 6.94 -24.09 -4.50
C ALA A 130 7.58 -24.88 -3.34
N PHE A 131 7.36 -24.45 -2.09
CA PHE A 131 7.79 -25.17 -0.88
C PHE A 131 7.12 -26.55 -0.77
N SER A 132 5.79 -26.63 -0.91
CA SER A 132 5.03 -27.87 -0.72
C SER A 132 5.31 -28.96 -1.77
N ARG A 133 5.78 -28.61 -2.98
CA ARG A 133 6.15 -29.62 -3.99
C ARG A 133 7.43 -30.39 -3.64
N HIS A 134 8.23 -29.89 -2.71
CA HIS A 134 9.51 -30.52 -2.29
C HIS A 134 9.41 -31.37 -1.01
N ASP A 135 8.21 -31.63 -0.49
CA ASP A 135 7.98 -32.43 0.74
C ASP A 135 8.31 -33.95 0.63
N GLY A 136 9.08 -34.36 -0.39
CA GLY A 136 9.65 -35.71 -0.52
C GLY A 136 11.08 -35.87 0.03
N SER A 137 11.78 -34.77 0.33
CA SER A 137 13.13 -34.79 0.92
C SER A 137 13.45 -33.41 1.51
N PRO A 138 13.56 -33.26 2.84
CA PRO A 138 13.92 -32.00 3.47
C PRO A 138 15.43 -31.80 3.31
N ASN A 139 15.84 -31.27 2.16
CA ASN A 139 17.19 -30.78 2.01
C ASN A 139 17.17 -29.27 2.24
N PRO A 140 17.50 -28.77 3.45
CA PRO A 140 17.43 -27.33 3.79
C PRO A 140 18.43 -26.47 3.00
N THR A 141 19.21 -27.07 2.11
CA THR A 141 20.15 -26.41 1.19
C THR A 141 19.62 -26.31 -0.25
N GLU A 142 18.48 -26.94 -0.58
CA GLU A 142 17.83 -26.73 -1.88
C GLU A 142 17.08 -25.41 -1.88
N MET A 143 17.57 -24.50 -2.70
CA MET A 143 16.92 -23.23 -2.96
C MET A 143 15.58 -23.50 -3.66
N HIS A 144 14.48 -23.16 -3.01
CA HIS A 144 13.15 -23.33 -3.57
C HIS A 144 12.94 -22.29 -4.68
N VAL A 145 12.74 -22.78 -5.90
CA VAL A 145 12.51 -21.93 -7.07
C VAL A 145 11.02 -21.88 -7.34
N THR A 146 10.45 -20.67 -7.27
CA THR A 146 9.05 -20.43 -7.66
C THR A 146 8.98 -20.36 -9.18
N ASN A 147 8.13 -21.20 -9.78
CA ASN A 147 7.96 -21.26 -11.24
C ASN A 147 6.58 -20.76 -11.68
N MET A 148 6.39 -20.65 -13.00
CA MET A 148 5.13 -20.17 -13.55
C MET A 148 3.94 -21.04 -13.14
N GLY A 149 4.14 -22.35 -12.98
CA GLY A 149 3.11 -23.28 -12.51
C GLY A 149 2.60 -22.97 -11.10
N ASP A 150 3.46 -22.49 -10.19
CA ASP A 150 3.04 -22.06 -8.86
C ASP A 150 2.18 -20.80 -8.90
N LEU A 151 2.55 -19.84 -9.74
CA LEU A 151 1.82 -18.59 -9.93
C LEU A 151 0.45 -18.83 -10.56
N LEU A 152 0.37 -19.73 -11.55
CA LEU A 152 -0.90 -20.13 -12.15
C LEU A 152 -1.80 -20.86 -11.14
N LYS A 153 -1.23 -21.75 -10.33
CA LYS A 153 -2.00 -22.40 -9.26
C LYS A 153 -2.49 -21.39 -8.22
N ALA A 154 -1.65 -20.44 -7.84
CA ALA A 154 -2.03 -19.37 -6.94
C ALA A 154 -3.11 -18.45 -7.54
N LEU A 155 -3.09 -18.22 -8.86
CA LEU A 155 -4.15 -17.48 -9.57
C LEU A 155 -5.49 -18.21 -9.53
N ASP A 156 -5.50 -19.53 -9.72
CA ASP A 156 -6.72 -20.34 -9.68
C ASP A 156 -7.35 -20.36 -8.28
N GLU A 157 -6.52 -20.34 -7.23
CA GLU A 157 -6.96 -20.35 -5.84
C GLU A 157 -7.32 -18.95 -5.31
N ALA A 158 -6.60 -17.92 -5.73
CA ALA A 158 -6.82 -16.54 -5.31
C ALA A 158 -8.04 -15.94 -6.01
N LYS A 159 -9.01 -15.45 -5.25
CA LYS A 159 -10.13 -14.64 -5.78
C LYS A 159 -9.98 -13.20 -5.28
N PRO A 160 -10.21 -12.19 -6.13
CA PRO A 160 -10.22 -10.81 -5.67
C PRO A 160 -11.40 -10.60 -4.71
N ALA A 161 -11.16 -9.93 -3.60
CA ALA A 161 -12.17 -9.57 -2.61
C ALA A 161 -13.20 -8.59 -3.17
N ARG A 162 -12.80 -7.77 -4.16
CA ARG A 162 -13.69 -6.92 -4.95
C ARG A 162 -13.95 -7.63 -6.27
N GLY A 163 -15.17 -8.17 -6.42
CA GLY A 163 -15.53 -9.14 -7.46
C GLY A 163 -15.07 -8.81 -8.89
N SER A 164 -14.81 -9.86 -9.66
CA SER A 164 -14.58 -9.78 -11.11
C SER A 164 -15.82 -9.23 -11.79
N SER A 165 -15.80 -7.94 -12.15
CA SER A 165 -16.80 -7.36 -13.05
C SER A 165 -16.53 -7.82 -14.48
#